data_AF-A0A845AS85-F1
#
_entry.id   AF-A0A845AS85-F1
#
_cell.length_a   1.000
_cell.length_b   1.000
_cell.length_c   1.000
_cell.angle_alpha   90.00
_cell.angle_beta   90.00
_cell.angle_gamma   90.00
#
_symmetry.space_group_name_H-M   'P 1'
#
loop_
_entity.id
_entity.type
_entity.pdbx_description
1 polymer ?
#
loop_
_entity_poly.entity_id
_entity_poly.type
_entity_poly.pdbx_seq_one_letter_code
_entity_poly.pdbx_strand_id
1 'polypeptide(L)'
;MQTENPLAAPSYPLSDKHPSEVWRRQQQILGRVALGGDREGILCDIVRLAEEQTGDGMLASILLLSEDGEHLELGGAPSLPDEYNAAIEGMVIGEGEGSCGTAAATGQAVFVEDIATDPLWADFRDLALSHGLGACWSVPIKAGDGTVLGTFANYYCEPRQPSELDREIIEAIALTTSIAVERIRLERMRNRAEEATALVLEELQHRVKNAFALAQSLINLNVPAALSARDLADKVNGKLRAIASAQDLIIVRNAAGRSNEMTSIRTLLATILGPLGYGDADDRICLKGEGQRVDAQSISGLAMVFHELATNATKYGALTDAGGKVSIEWHTTPEGLLMQWAENGGPQTTAPEVQNFGTRLVASTISQLGAEIDYEWRADGLRVQITLPLASVVE
;
A
#
# COMPACT_ATOMS: atom_id res chain seq x y z
N MET A 1 -6.57 31.35 -80.63
CA MET A 1 -6.39 30.08 -79.89
C MET A 1 -5.42 30.36 -78.74
N GLN A 2 -5.98 30.77 -77.61
CA GLN A 2 -5.33 30.71 -76.31
C GLN A 2 -5.50 29.30 -75.78
N THR A 3 -4.47 28.74 -75.17
CA THR A 3 -4.60 27.87 -74.00
C THR A 3 -3.38 28.13 -73.13
N GLU A 4 -3.59 29.02 -72.16
CA GLU A 4 -2.75 29.20 -70.98
C GLU A 4 -2.73 27.89 -70.18
N ASN A 5 -1.57 27.54 -69.63
CA ASN A 5 -1.48 26.53 -68.58
C ASN A 5 -1.24 27.28 -67.25
N PRO A 6 -2.25 27.44 -66.39
CA PRO A 6 -2.10 28.06 -65.08
C PRO A 6 -1.74 27.00 -64.04
N LEU A 7 -1.01 27.43 -63.00
CA LEU A 7 -0.67 26.70 -61.77
C LEU A 7 0.63 25.87 -61.80
N ALA A 8 1.75 26.58 -61.90
CA ALA A 8 2.96 26.15 -61.19
C ALA A 8 2.75 26.44 -59.69
N ALA A 9 2.57 25.40 -58.89
CA ALA A 9 2.65 25.51 -57.43
C ALA A 9 4.11 25.75 -57.02
N PRO A 10 4.39 26.58 -55.99
CA PRO A 10 5.74 26.78 -55.50
C PRO A 10 6.28 25.47 -54.90
N SER A 11 7.40 24.99 -55.44
CA SER A 11 8.17 23.89 -54.87
C SER A 11 8.86 24.36 -53.60
N TYR A 12 8.32 23.98 -52.44
CA TYR A 12 9.08 24.03 -51.19
C TYR A 12 9.99 22.78 -51.13
N PRO A 13 11.28 22.92 -50.83
CA PRO A 13 12.15 21.78 -50.64
C PRO A 13 11.81 21.11 -49.31
N LEU A 14 11.10 19.98 -49.37
CA LEU A 14 11.04 19.01 -48.27
C LEU A 14 12.47 18.56 -47.95
N SER A 15 12.81 18.49 -46.66
CA SER A 15 14.09 17.98 -46.18
C SER A 15 14.39 16.60 -46.78
N ASP A 16 15.53 16.46 -47.45
CA ASP A 16 16.09 15.23 -48.06
C ASP A 16 16.46 14.16 -47.00
N LYS A 17 15.53 13.78 -46.11
CA LYS A 17 15.74 12.66 -45.18
C LYS A 17 14.96 11.44 -45.64
N HIS A 18 15.67 10.33 -45.82
CA HIS A 18 15.11 9.10 -46.37
C HIS A 18 14.02 8.56 -45.42
N PRO A 19 12.81 8.22 -45.90
CA PRO A 19 11.73 7.62 -45.09
C PRO A 19 12.13 6.38 -44.26
N SER A 20 13.27 5.76 -44.61
CA SER A 20 13.82 4.58 -43.93
C SER A 20 14.58 4.89 -42.64
N GLU A 21 15.01 6.14 -42.41
CA GLU A 21 15.72 6.57 -41.20
C GLU A 21 14.74 6.94 -40.08
N VAL A 22 13.69 7.70 -40.42
CA VAL A 22 12.59 8.04 -39.50
C VAL A 22 11.93 6.76 -38.97
N TRP A 23 11.60 5.83 -39.87
CA TRP A 23 11.06 4.51 -39.50
C TRP A 23 12.01 3.73 -38.58
N ARG A 24 13.33 3.74 -38.84
CA ARG A 24 14.32 3.07 -38.00
C ARG A 24 14.37 3.65 -36.59
N ARG A 25 14.35 4.99 -36.45
CA ARG A 25 14.32 5.64 -35.14
C ARG A 25 13.05 5.34 -34.37
N GLN A 26 11.89 5.36 -35.03
CA GLN A 26 10.63 4.96 -34.41
C GLN A 26 10.66 3.52 -33.89
N GLN A 27 11.21 2.57 -34.68
CA GLN A 27 11.38 1.19 -34.23
C GLN A 27 12.36 1.06 -33.05
N GLN A 28 13.43 1.86 -33.01
CA GLN A 28 14.36 1.88 -31.88
C GLN A 28 13.70 2.39 -30.59
N ILE A 29 12.90 3.46 -30.68
CA ILE A 29 12.15 4.01 -29.55
C ILE A 29 11.16 2.97 -29.02
N LEU A 30 10.35 2.36 -29.89
CA LEU A 30 9.41 1.31 -29.51
C LEU A 30 10.13 0.08 -28.92
N GLY A 31 11.32 -0.26 -29.42
CA GLY A 31 12.18 -1.30 -28.84
C GLY A 31 12.62 -0.97 -27.42
N ARG A 32 13.02 0.27 -27.14
CA ARG A 32 13.38 0.72 -25.78
C ARG A 32 12.19 0.76 -24.83
N VAL A 33 11.01 1.18 -25.32
CA VAL A 33 9.74 1.09 -24.59
C VAL A 33 9.45 -0.36 -24.20
N ALA A 34 9.65 -1.32 -25.11
CA ALA A 34 9.40 -2.72 -24.84
C ALA A 34 10.39 -3.33 -23.81
N LEU A 35 11.64 -2.86 -23.83
CA LEU A 35 12.74 -3.36 -22.98
C LEU A 35 12.89 -2.64 -21.63
N GLY A 36 12.01 -1.69 -21.29
CA GLY A 36 12.04 -0.98 -20.00
C GLY A 36 13.16 0.07 -19.92
N GLY A 37 13.37 0.83 -21.00
CA GLY A 37 14.33 1.93 -21.01
C GLY A 37 13.92 3.11 -20.11
N ASP A 38 14.87 4.02 -19.85
CA ASP A 38 14.63 5.22 -19.06
C ASP A 38 13.47 6.08 -19.61
N ARG A 39 12.53 6.46 -18.73
CA ARG A 39 11.29 7.16 -19.08
C ARG A 39 11.57 8.50 -19.74
N GLU A 40 12.37 9.32 -19.08
CA GLU A 40 12.66 10.69 -19.53
C GLU A 40 13.40 10.64 -20.87
N GLY A 41 14.38 9.75 -21.00
CA GLY A 41 15.09 9.51 -22.25
C GLY A 41 14.17 9.05 -23.39
N ILE A 42 13.21 8.15 -23.13
CA ILE A 42 12.25 7.70 -24.15
C ILE A 42 11.36 8.85 -24.62
N LEU A 43 10.80 9.64 -23.69
CA LEU A 43 9.91 10.74 -24.04
C LEU A 43 10.67 11.87 -24.77
N CYS A 44 11.88 12.20 -24.33
CA CYS A 44 12.74 13.14 -25.04
C CYS A 44 13.06 12.67 -26.47
N ASP A 45 13.29 11.38 -26.67
CA ASP A 45 13.56 10.85 -28.02
C ASP A 45 12.32 10.86 -28.91
N ILE A 46 11.13 10.66 -28.35
CA ILE A 46 9.86 10.84 -29.09
C ILE A 46 9.71 12.31 -29.52
N VAL A 47 10.01 13.25 -28.63
CA VAL A 47 9.96 14.68 -28.96
C VAL A 47 10.95 15.03 -30.05
N ARG A 48 12.21 14.58 -29.96
CA ARG A 48 13.20 14.80 -31.03
C ARG A 48 12.77 14.20 -32.36
N LEU A 49 12.16 13.01 -32.34
CA LEU A 49 11.62 12.39 -33.55
C LEU A 49 10.53 13.26 -34.18
N ALA A 50 9.66 13.88 -33.37
CA ALA A 50 8.65 14.80 -33.83
C ALA A 50 9.25 16.05 -34.48
N GLU A 51 10.16 16.72 -33.78
CA GLU A 51 10.83 17.95 -34.23
C GLU A 51 11.57 17.72 -35.57
N GLU A 52 12.20 16.55 -35.74
CA GLU A 52 12.92 16.19 -36.96
C GLU A 52 12.02 15.87 -38.16
N GLN A 53 10.78 15.40 -37.95
CA GLN A 53 9.88 14.98 -39.03
C GLN A 53 9.24 16.17 -39.76
N THR A 54 8.99 17.27 -39.07
CA THR A 54 8.26 18.42 -39.65
C THR A 54 9.19 19.37 -40.40
N GLY A 55 10.50 19.36 -40.15
CA GLY A 55 11.52 20.05 -40.96
C GLY A 55 11.56 21.59 -40.86
N ASP A 56 10.52 22.22 -40.31
CA ASP A 56 10.32 23.68 -40.30
C ASP A 56 10.79 24.39 -39.01
N GLY A 57 11.65 23.76 -38.20
CA GLY A 57 12.06 24.33 -36.90
C GLY A 57 10.98 24.27 -35.81
N MET A 58 10.03 23.34 -35.95
CA MET A 58 9.02 23.03 -34.93
C MET A 58 9.68 22.51 -33.66
N LEU A 59 9.26 23.05 -32.51
CA LEU A 59 9.65 22.57 -31.18
C LEU A 59 8.49 21.79 -30.59
N ALA A 60 8.75 20.85 -29.68
CA ALA A 60 7.67 20.10 -29.05
C ALA A 60 7.90 19.80 -27.56
N SER A 61 6.81 19.47 -26.87
CA SER A 61 6.81 19.01 -25.49
C SER A 61 5.79 17.90 -25.28
N ILE A 62 6.13 16.95 -24.42
CA ILE A 62 5.19 16.01 -23.81
C ILE A 62 5.01 16.43 -22.35
N LEU A 63 3.77 16.70 -21.96
CA LEU A 63 3.37 16.86 -20.56
C LEU A 63 2.53 15.66 -20.15
N LEU A 64 2.77 15.11 -18.96
CA LEU A 64 2.06 13.95 -18.43
C LEU A 64 1.13 14.37 -17.30
N LEU A 65 -0.02 13.70 -17.21
CA LEU A 65 -0.91 13.85 -16.07
C LEU A 65 -0.21 13.39 -14.80
N SER A 66 -0.17 14.28 -13.80
CA SER A 66 0.31 14.04 -12.43
C SER A 66 -0.50 12.94 -11.72
N GLU A 67 -0.01 12.45 -10.58
CA GLU A 67 -0.75 11.48 -9.76
C GLU A 67 -2.00 12.10 -9.08
N ASP A 68 -2.06 13.42 -8.91
CA ASP A 68 -3.24 14.10 -8.34
C ASP A 68 -4.39 14.28 -9.35
N GLY A 69 -4.10 14.18 -10.66
CA GLY A 69 -5.07 14.35 -11.73
C GLY A 69 -5.46 15.80 -12.04
N GLU A 70 -4.84 16.78 -11.39
CA GLU A 70 -5.14 18.21 -11.50
C GLU A 70 -4.05 18.98 -12.27
N HIS A 71 -2.86 18.40 -12.42
CA HIS A 71 -1.70 19.07 -13.01
C HIS A 71 -1.05 18.28 -14.17
N LEU A 72 -0.29 18.99 -14.99
CA LEU A 72 0.56 18.47 -16.05
C LEU A 72 2.04 18.66 -15.70
N GLU A 73 2.77 17.55 -15.60
CA GLU A 73 4.20 17.50 -15.31
C GLU A 73 5.01 17.30 -16.59
N LEU A 74 6.22 17.87 -16.67
CA LEU A 74 7.07 17.74 -17.83
C LEU A 74 7.53 16.29 -18.02
N GLY A 75 7.11 15.69 -19.14
CA GLY A 75 7.56 14.37 -19.57
C GLY A 75 8.82 14.42 -20.44
N GLY A 76 8.90 15.43 -21.32
CA GLY A 76 10.08 15.69 -22.14
C GLY A 76 9.91 16.90 -23.07
N ALA A 77 10.94 17.73 -23.16
CA ALA A 77 10.98 18.93 -24.02
C ALA A 77 12.45 19.37 -24.29
N PRO A 78 13.25 18.54 -24.99
CA PRO A 78 14.70 18.70 -25.04
C PRO A 78 15.19 19.93 -25.83
N SER A 79 14.35 20.52 -26.68
CA SER A 79 14.73 21.65 -27.53
C SER A 79 14.05 22.96 -27.14
N LEU A 80 13.11 22.94 -26.19
CA LEU A 80 12.52 24.14 -25.62
C LEU A 80 13.48 24.78 -24.60
N PRO A 81 13.46 26.11 -24.44
CA PRO A 81 14.28 26.79 -23.43
C PRO A 81 13.96 26.32 -22.01
N ASP A 82 14.98 26.17 -21.17
CA ASP A 82 14.83 25.72 -19.78
C ASP A 82 13.88 26.63 -18.97
N GLU A 83 13.94 27.94 -19.20
CA GLU A 83 13.05 28.92 -18.55
C GLU A 83 11.58 28.67 -18.92
N TYR A 84 11.32 28.33 -20.18
CA TYR A 84 9.98 27.98 -20.64
C TYR A 84 9.53 26.63 -20.07
N ASN A 85 10.42 25.63 -20.07
CA ASN A 85 10.16 24.32 -19.47
C ASN A 85 9.79 24.43 -17.97
N ALA A 86 10.48 25.30 -17.22
CA ALA A 86 10.17 25.56 -15.82
C ALA A 86 8.80 26.23 -15.62
N ALA A 87 8.34 27.03 -16.57
CA ALA A 87 7.05 27.71 -16.48
C ALA A 87 5.85 26.80 -16.81
N ILE A 88 6.06 25.75 -17.61
CA ILE A 88 5.01 24.76 -17.96
C ILE A 88 5.03 23.52 -17.05
N GLU A 89 6.05 23.39 -16.18
CA GLU A 89 6.12 22.36 -15.15
C GLU A 89 5.02 22.56 -14.10
N GLY A 90 4.16 21.57 -13.92
CA GLY A 90 3.05 21.63 -12.95
C GLY A 90 1.89 22.51 -13.41
N MET A 91 1.70 22.72 -14.71
CA MET A 91 0.59 23.49 -15.27
C MET A 91 -0.77 22.89 -14.85
N VAL A 92 -1.71 23.75 -14.47
CA VAL A 92 -3.06 23.33 -14.05
C VAL A 92 -3.87 22.82 -15.23
N ILE A 93 -4.68 21.80 -14.99
CA ILE A 93 -5.65 21.28 -15.96
C ILE A 93 -6.98 22.01 -15.78
N GLY A 94 -7.40 22.74 -16.81
CA GLY A 94 -8.66 23.45 -16.84
C GLY A 94 -9.01 23.98 -18.23
N GLU A 95 -10.30 24.20 -18.49
CA GLU A 95 -10.71 24.93 -19.68
C GLU A 95 -10.25 26.39 -19.58
N GLY A 96 -9.44 26.84 -20.53
CA GLY A 96 -8.83 28.18 -20.50
C GLY A 96 -7.36 28.21 -20.06
N GLU A 97 -6.86 27.10 -19.50
CA GLU A 97 -5.49 26.99 -18.98
C GLU A 97 -4.48 26.65 -20.10
N GLY A 98 -4.25 27.60 -21.00
CA GLY A 98 -3.38 27.39 -22.17
C GLY A 98 -3.89 26.30 -23.13
N SER A 99 -3.10 26.00 -24.16
CA SER A 99 -3.42 24.92 -25.09
C SER A 99 -3.36 23.54 -24.41
N CYS A 100 -2.35 23.31 -23.55
CA CYS A 100 -2.12 22.03 -22.90
C CYS A 100 -3.16 21.70 -21.82
N GLY A 101 -3.38 22.59 -20.86
CA GLY A 101 -4.38 22.39 -19.80
C GLY A 101 -5.79 22.21 -20.38
N THR A 102 -6.15 23.02 -21.38
CA THR A 102 -7.46 22.90 -22.06
C THR A 102 -7.60 21.57 -22.81
N ALA A 103 -6.57 21.12 -23.53
CA ALA A 103 -6.61 19.83 -24.24
C ALA A 103 -6.71 18.65 -23.26
N ALA A 104 -6.03 18.73 -22.10
CA ALA A 104 -6.13 17.73 -21.06
C ALA A 104 -7.52 17.68 -20.42
N ALA A 105 -8.11 18.84 -20.11
CA ALA A 105 -9.42 18.95 -19.48
C ALA A 105 -10.56 18.48 -20.38
N THR A 106 -10.54 18.90 -21.66
CA THR A 106 -11.60 18.60 -22.63
C THR A 106 -11.42 17.23 -23.30
N GLY A 107 -10.20 16.69 -23.28
CA GLY A 107 -9.82 15.53 -24.07
C GLY A 107 -9.96 15.79 -25.58
N GLN A 108 -9.89 17.04 -26.05
CA GLN A 108 -9.93 17.40 -27.47
C GLN A 108 -8.66 18.13 -27.88
N ALA A 109 -8.33 18.08 -29.18
CA ALA A 109 -7.21 18.83 -29.72
C ALA A 109 -7.50 20.34 -29.69
N VAL A 110 -6.50 21.14 -29.31
CA VAL A 110 -6.57 22.60 -29.23
C VAL A 110 -5.49 23.17 -30.14
N PHE A 111 -5.91 23.92 -31.17
CA PHE A 111 -5.01 24.51 -32.16
C PHE A 111 -5.06 26.02 -32.04
N VAL A 112 -4.05 26.60 -31.38
CA VAL A 112 -3.87 28.06 -31.32
C VAL A 112 -2.98 28.48 -32.48
N GLU A 113 -3.58 29.25 -33.40
CA GLU A 113 -2.94 29.71 -34.63
C GLU A 113 -1.98 30.87 -34.39
N ASP A 114 -2.33 31.78 -33.46
CA ASP A 114 -1.55 32.98 -33.13
C ASP A 114 -1.57 33.23 -31.61
N ILE A 115 -0.47 32.89 -30.94
CA ILE A 115 -0.29 33.07 -29.48
C ILE A 115 -0.42 34.54 -29.06
N ALA A 116 -0.04 35.49 -29.94
CA ALA A 116 -0.04 36.91 -29.60
C ALA A 116 -1.45 37.46 -29.38
N THR A 117 -2.47 36.83 -29.98
CA THR A 117 -3.85 37.32 -29.96
C THR A 117 -4.82 36.37 -29.29
N ASP A 118 -4.49 35.08 -29.16
CA ASP A 118 -5.39 34.08 -28.60
C ASP A 118 -5.61 34.26 -27.07
N PRO A 119 -6.86 34.19 -26.59
CA PRO A 119 -7.18 34.35 -25.18
C PRO A 119 -6.71 33.19 -24.29
N LEU A 120 -6.54 31.97 -24.81
CA LEU A 120 -6.01 30.83 -24.03
C LEU A 120 -4.58 31.09 -23.54
N TRP A 121 -3.86 31.96 -24.23
CA TRP A 121 -2.47 32.27 -23.93
C TRP A 121 -2.30 33.49 -23.02
N ALA A 122 -3.38 34.09 -22.50
CA ALA A 122 -3.31 35.34 -21.73
C ALA A 122 -2.22 35.31 -20.63
N ASP A 123 -2.09 34.20 -19.91
CA ASP A 123 -1.13 34.06 -18.80
C ASP A 123 0.29 33.65 -19.24
N PHE A 124 0.44 33.08 -20.44
CA PHE A 124 1.71 32.54 -20.96
C PHE A 124 2.28 33.32 -22.15
N ARG A 125 1.53 34.27 -22.71
CA ARG A 125 1.81 34.95 -23.98
C ARG A 125 3.17 35.63 -23.99
N ASP A 126 3.42 36.50 -23.01
CA ASP A 126 4.65 37.29 -22.99
C ASP A 126 5.89 36.40 -22.90
N LEU A 127 5.81 35.35 -22.07
CA LEU A 127 6.87 34.35 -21.94
C LEU A 127 7.09 33.58 -23.24
N ALA A 128 6.02 33.07 -23.84
CA ALA A 128 6.08 32.29 -25.09
C ALA A 128 6.65 33.11 -26.25
N LEU A 129 6.20 34.37 -26.41
CA LEU A 129 6.69 35.27 -27.45
C LEU A 129 8.16 35.67 -27.22
N SER A 130 8.60 35.80 -25.96
CA SER A 130 10.01 36.11 -25.64
C SER A 130 10.97 35.00 -26.09
N HIS A 131 10.47 33.76 -26.18
CA HIS A 131 11.18 32.60 -26.70
C HIS A 131 10.88 32.31 -28.19
N GLY A 132 10.17 33.21 -28.86
CA GLY A 132 9.88 33.10 -30.29
C GLY A 132 8.85 32.03 -30.63
N LEU A 133 7.90 31.74 -29.73
CA LEU A 133 6.79 30.82 -29.98
C LEU A 133 5.57 31.63 -30.45
N GLY A 134 5.17 31.48 -31.72
CA GLY A 134 4.08 32.20 -32.38
C GLY A 134 2.78 31.40 -32.54
N ALA A 135 2.84 30.06 -32.58
CA ALA A 135 1.68 29.18 -32.60
C ALA A 135 1.88 27.97 -31.68
N CYS A 136 0.80 27.43 -31.12
CA CYS A 136 0.85 26.21 -30.32
C CYS A 136 -0.35 25.30 -30.55
N TRP A 137 -0.05 24.04 -30.88
CA TRP A 137 -1.03 23.00 -31.10
C TRP A 137 -0.85 21.92 -30.06
N SER A 138 -1.89 21.61 -29.31
CA SER A 138 -1.85 20.60 -28.25
C SER A 138 -2.88 19.53 -28.52
N VAL A 139 -2.46 18.27 -28.46
CA VAL A 139 -3.34 17.11 -28.57
C VAL A 139 -3.28 16.26 -27.30
N PRO A 140 -4.42 15.72 -26.86
CA PRO A 140 -4.45 14.83 -25.71
C PRO A 140 -3.81 13.48 -26.05
N ILE A 141 -2.92 13.02 -25.18
CA ILE A 141 -2.40 11.66 -25.20
C ILE A 141 -3.42 10.80 -24.45
N LYS A 142 -4.11 9.90 -25.14
CA LYS A 142 -5.17 9.07 -24.55
C LYS A 142 -4.77 7.62 -24.47
N ALA A 143 -5.13 6.99 -23.36
CA ALA A 143 -5.09 5.55 -23.19
C ALA A 143 -6.08 4.83 -24.13
N GLY A 144 -5.93 3.52 -24.26
CA GLY A 144 -6.84 2.69 -25.07
C GLY A 144 -8.30 2.72 -24.61
N ASP A 145 -8.57 3.09 -23.35
CA ASP A 145 -9.92 3.28 -22.80
C ASP A 145 -10.46 4.72 -22.94
N GLY A 146 -9.67 5.62 -23.53
CA GLY A 146 -10.02 7.03 -23.73
C GLY A 146 -9.59 7.96 -22.60
N THR A 147 -9.03 7.45 -21.50
CA THR A 147 -8.51 8.26 -20.39
C THR A 147 -7.35 9.14 -20.84
N VAL A 148 -7.33 10.42 -20.48
CA VAL A 148 -6.22 11.32 -20.78
C VAL A 148 -5.02 10.99 -19.89
N LEU A 149 -3.87 10.75 -20.52
CA LEU A 149 -2.59 10.45 -19.86
C LEU A 149 -1.66 11.67 -19.80
N GLY A 150 -1.98 12.72 -20.56
CA GLY A 150 -1.17 13.92 -20.75
C GLY A 150 -1.48 14.61 -22.07
N THR A 151 -0.59 15.49 -22.52
CA THR A 151 -0.69 16.20 -23.79
C THR A 151 0.63 16.20 -24.54
N PHE A 152 0.55 16.14 -25.86
CA PHE A 152 1.66 16.42 -26.76
C PHE A 152 1.41 17.77 -27.42
N ALA A 153 2.37 18.68 -27.32
CA ALA A 153 2.26 20.02 -27.88
C ALA A 153 3.40 20.34 -28.85
N ASN A 154 3.05 21.05 -29.91
CA ASN A 154 3.93 21.52 -30.97
C ASN A 154 3.92 23.04 -30.96
N TYR A 155 5.09 23.64 -31.16
CA TYR A 155 5.28 25.08 -31.20
C TYR A 155 5.96 25.48 -32.50
N TYR A 156 5.50 26.58 -33.07
CA TYR A 156 6.07 27.19 -34.28
C TYR A 156 6.40 28.63 -34.02
N CYS A 157 7.41 29.16 -34.71
CA CYS A 157 7.86 30.53 -34.56
C CYS A 157 6.96 31.57 -35.22
N GLU A 158 6.16 31.17 -36.21
CA GLU A 158 5.22 32.03 -36.91
C GLU A 158 3.79 31.54 -36.72
N PRO A 159 2.79 32.45 -36.73
CA PRO A 159 1.39 32.07 -36.74
C PRO A 159 1.04 31.16 -37.93
N ARG A 160 0.42 30.01 -37.66
CA ARG A 160 0.03 29.06 -38.71
C ARG A 160 -1.11 28.13 -38.31
N GLN A 161 -1.81 27.65 -39.33
CA GLN A 161 -2.81 26.59 -39.24
C GLN A 161 -2.22 25.21 -39.58
N PRO A 162 -2.71 24.13 -38.96
CA PRO A 162 -2.27 22.78 -39.27
C PRO A 162 -2.78 22.33 -40.63
N SER A 163 -1.86 21.91 -41.50
CA SER A 163 -2.17 21.18 -42.72
C SER A 163 -2.71 19.78 -42.40
N GLU A 164 -3.26 19.08 -43.40
CA GLU A 164 -3.67 17.68 -43.24
C GLU A 164 -2.49 16.78 -42.83
N LEU A 165 -1.32 16.99 -43.43
CA LEU A 165 -0.10 16.25 -43.10
C LEU A 165 0.35 16.53 -41.65
N ASP A 166 0.26 17.78 -41.19
CA ASP A 166 0.60 18.12 -39.80
C ASP A 166 -0.29 17.34 -38.83
N ARG A 167 -1.60 17.27 -39.12
CA ARG A 167 -2.56 16.53 -38.28
C ARG A 167 -2.24 15.04 -38.23
N GLU A 168 -1.94 14.42 -39.37
CA GLU A 168 -1.55 13.00 -39.45
C GLU A 168 -0.28 12.71 -38.63
N ILE A 169 0.73 13.58 -38.73
CA ILE A 169 1.99 13.44 -37.98
C ILE A 169 1.74 13.57 -36.47
N ILE A 170 0.99 14.59 -36.05
CA ILE A 170 0.67 14.84 -34.65
C ILE A 170 -0.12 13.68 -34.04
N GLU A 171 -1.12 13.16 -34.76
CA GLU A 171 -1.90 12.00 -34.33
C GLU A 171 -1.02 10.74 -34.19
N ALA A 172 -0.11 10.49 -35.14
CA ALA A 172 0.81 9.35 -35.09
C ALA A 172 1.80 9.45 -33.91
N ILE A 173 2.28 10.66 -33.60
CA ILE A 173 3.17 10.91 -32.45
C ILE A 173 2.41 10.77 -31.14
N ALA A 174 1.19 11.32 -31.04
CA ALA A 174 0.35 11.19 -29.86
C ALA A 174 0.02 9.72 -29.55
N LEU A 175 -0.25 8.92 -30.59
CA LEU A 175 -0.44 7.47 -30.47
C LEU A 175 0.83 6.76 -30.00
N THR A 176 1.98 7.08 -30.60
CA THR A 176 3.28 6.49 -30.19
C THR A 176 3.60 6.84 -28.73
N THR A 177 3.32 8.07 -28.34
CA THR A 177 3.49 8.55 -26.96
C THR A 177 2.55 7.84 -26.01
N SER A 178 1.29 7.64 -26.38
CA SER A 178 0.32 6.89 -25.59
C SER A 178 0.83 5.49 -25.27
N ILE A 179 1.27 4.73 -26.28
CA ILE A 179 1.81 3.37 -26.11
C ILE A 179 3.01 3.37 -25.15
N ALA A 180 3.91 4.36 -25.30
CA ALA A 180 5.08 4.48 -24.44
C ALA A 180 4.68 4.78 -22.98
N VAL A 181 3.79 5.75 -22.76
CA VAL A 181 3.33 6.15 -21.42
C VAL A 181 2.55 5.03 -20.75
N GLU A 182 1.65 4.35 -21.45
CA GLU A 182 0.90 3.19 -20.93
C GLU A 182 1.85 2.07 -20.49
N ARG A 183 2.85 1.73 -21.33
CA ARG A 183 3.84 0.70 -20.99
C ARG A 183 4.62 1.06 -19.74
N ILE A 184 5.07 2.31 -19.62
CA ILE A 184 5.81 2.81 -18.45
C ILE A 184 4.93 2.74 -17.19
N ARG A 185 3.66 3.16 -17.29
CA ARG A 185 2.70 3.07 -16.16
C ARG A 185 2.47 1.62 -15.73
N LEU A 186 2.27 0.72 -16.67
CA LEU A 186 2.07 -0.72 -16.40
C LEU A 186 3.28 -1.35 -15.72
N GLU A 187 4.49 -1.04 -16.17
CA GLU A 187 5.72 -1.55 -15.56
C GLU A 187 5.89 -1.04 -14.12
N ARG A 188 5.58 0.24 -13.89
CA ARG A 188 5.60 0.84 -12.55
C ARG A 188 4.60 0.19 -11.60
N MET A 189 3.38 -0.07 -12.08
CA MET A 189 2.36 -0.79 -11.32
C MET A 189 2.79 -2.22 -10.99
N ARG A 190 3.40 -2.92 -11.96
CA ARG A 190 3.93 -4.27 -11.74
C ARG A 190 5.02 -4.27 -10.67
N ASN A 191 6.00 -3.37 -10.77
CA ASN A 191 7.10 -3.30 -9.81
C ASN A 191 6.59 -2.97 -8.39
N ARG A 192 5.66 -2.02 -8.25
CA ARG A 192 5.01 -1.71 -6.96
C ARG A 192 4.27 -2.93 -6.39
N ALA A 193 3.59 -3.72 -7.23
CA ALA A 193 2.91 -4.94 -6.80
C ALA A 193 3.88 -6.06 -6.38
N GLU A 194 5.01 -6.20 -7.08
CA GLU A 194 6.08 -7.14 -6.73
C GLU A 194 6.72 -6.77 -5.38
N GLU A 195 7.02 -5.49 -5.15
CA GLU A 195 7.54 -4.99 -3.87
C GLU A 195 6.55 -5.22 -2.72
N ALA A 196 5.27 -4.90 -2.93
CA ALA A 196 4.23 -5.17 -1.93
C ALA A 196 4.11 -6.67 -1.62
N THR A 197 4.21 -7.53 -2.64
CA THR A 197 4.19 -8.98 -2.46
C THR A 197 5.40 -9.47 -1.68
N ALA A 198 6.59 -8.93 -1.95
CA ALA A 198 7.82 -9.27 -1.23
C ALA A 198 7.73 -8.93 0.26
N LEU A 199 7.18 -7.75 0.61
CA LEU A 199 6.95 -7.35 2.00
C LEU A 199 5.98 -8.31 2.72
N VAL A 200 4.89 -8.69 2.07
CA VAL A 200 3.93 -9.67 2.63
C VAL A 200 4.61 -11.03 2.85
N LEU A 201 5.45 -11.48 1.91
CA LEU A 201 6.19 -12.73 2.05
C LEU A 201 7.18 -12.71 3.20
N GLU A 202 7.89 -11.59 3.42
CA GLU A 202 8.83 -11.43 4.53
C GLU A 202 8.09 -11.53 5.88
N GLU A 203 6.96 -10.83 6.02
CA GLU A 203 6.12 -10.88 7.23
C GLU A 203 5.55 -12.29 7.46
N LEU A 204 5.08 -12.97 6.40
CA LEU A 204 4.62 -14.36 6.49
C LEU A 204 5.75 -15.30 6.93
N GLN A 205 6.95 -15.16 6.37
CA GLN A 205 8.10 -15.97 6.78
C GLN A 205 8.45 -15.77 8.25
N HIS A 206 8.41 -14.53 8.73
CA HIS A 206 8.62 -14.22 10.14
C HIS A 206 7.56 -14.90 11.02
N ARG A 207 6.27 -14.79 10.67
CA ARG A 207 5.18 -15.45 11.40
C ARG A 207 5.29 -16.97 11.41
N VAL A 208 5.64 -17.57 10.27
CA VAL A 208 5.86 -19.02 10.15
C VAL A 208 7.01 -19.47 11.05
N LYS A 209 8.16 -18.78 11.02
CA LYS A 209 9.28 -19.06 11.91
C LYS A 209 8.88 -18.97 13.38
N ASN A 210 8.11 -17.94 13.75
CA ASN A 210 7.62 -17.78 15.12
C ASN A 210 6.68 -18.92 15.54
N ALA A 211 5.76 -19.33 14.67
CA ALA A 211 4.87 -20.47 14.93
C ALA A 211 5.65 -21.78 15.12
N PHE A 212 6.67 -22.03 14.30
CA PHE A 212 7.54 -23.20 14.47
C PHE A 212 8.38 -23.15 15.75
N ALA A 213 8.94 -21.99 16.09
CA ALA A 213 9.70 -21.82 17.33
C ALA A 213 8.81 -22.06 18.57
N LEU A 214 7.57 -21.56 18.54
CA LEU A 214 6.57 -21.83 19.56
C LEU A 214 6.22 -23.32 19.64
N ALA A 215 5.95 -23.98 18.51
CA ALA A 215 5.65 -25.41 18.48
C ALA A 215 6.81 -26.27 19.02
N GLN A 216 8.05 -25.95 18.64
CA GLN A 216 9.25 -26.63 19.17
C GLN A 216 9.43 -26.40 20.67
N SER A 217 9.21 -25.17 21.15
CA SER A 217 9.23 -24.84 22.57
C SER A 217 8.19 -25.64 23.35
N LEU A 218 6.95 -25.74 22.82
CA LEU A 218 5.90 -26.56 23.42
C LEU A 218 6.31 -28.03 23.53
N ILE A 219 6.93 -28.62 22.50
CA ILE A 219 7.39 -30.02 22.57
C ILE A 219 8.49 -30.17 23.63
N ASN A 220 9.58 -29.41 23.50
CA ASN A 220 10.77 -29.57 24.34
C ASN A 220 10.49 -29.37 25.83
N LEU A 221 9.58 -28.45 26.15
CA LEU A 221 9.28 -28.12 27.53
C LEU A 221 8.21 -29.04 28.16
N ASN A 222 7.40 -29.78 27.37
CA ASN A 222 6.46 -30.78 27.89
C ASN A 222 7.07 -32.18 28.07
N VAL A 223 8.13 -32.52 27.34
CA VAL A 223 8.77 -33.86 27.40
C VAL A 223 9.11 -34.30 28.84
N PRO A 224 9.71 -33.47 29.71
CA PRO A 224 10.07 -33.89 31.07
C PRO A 224 8.88 -34.16 32.00
N ALA A 225 7.71 -33.58 31.71
CA ALA A 225 6.52 -33.64 32.56
C ALA A 225 5.41 -34.54 32.00
N ALA A 226 5.68 -35.25 30.90
CA ALA A 226 4.73 -36.16 30.29
C ALA A 226 4.80 -37.54 30.93
N LEU A 227 3.66 -38.07 31.36
CA LEU A 227 3.55 -39.41 31.94
C LEU A 227 3.58 -40.50 30.85
N SER A 228 3.26 -40.14 29.61
CA SER A 228 3.29 -41.02 28.44
C SER A 228 3.35 -40.21 27.13
N ALA A 229 3.62 -40.88 26.01
CA ALA A 229 3.53 -40.25 24.69
C ALA A 229 2.13 -39.69 24.37
N ARG A 230 1.06 -40.34 24.87
CA ARG A 230 -0.32 -39.87 24.70
C ARG A 230 -0.60 -38.61 25.52
N ASP A 231 -0.12 -38.58 26.76
CA ASP A 231 -0.21 -37.40 27.64
C ASP A 231 0.56 -36.20 27.05
N LEU A 232 1.74 -36.43 26.47
CA LEU A 232 2.48 -35.40 25.74
C LEU A 232 1.69 -34.86 24.54
N ALA A 233 1.12 -35.75 23.72
CA ALA A 233 0.34 -35.37 22.55
C ALA A 233 -0.92 -34.57 22.92
N ASP A 234 -1.64 -34.99 23.96
CA ASP A 234 -2.85 -34.30 24.43
C ASP A 234 -2.51 -32.90 24.98
N LYS A 235 -1.44 -32.78 25.77
CA LYS A 235 -0.95 -31.49 26.30
C LYS A 235 -0.52 -30.52 25.20
N VAL A 236 0.22 -30.99 24.19
CA VAL A 236 0.68 -30.15 23.07
C VAL A 236 -0.50 -29.74 22.17
N ASN A 237 -1.39 -30.68 21.82
CA ASN A 237 -2.54 -30.40 20.94
C ASN A 237 -3.59 -29.48 21.58
N GLY A 238 -3.78 -29.52 22.90
CA GLY A 238 -4.64 -28.58 23.61
C GLY A 238 -4.13 -27.14 23.47
N LYS A 239 -2.83 -26.93 23.71
CA LYS A 239 -2.19 -25.61 23.65
C LYS A 239 -2.11 -25.06 22.22
N LEU A 240 -1.80 -25.90 21.23
CA LEU A 240 -1.83 -25.51 19.82
C LEU A 240 -3.22 -25.03 19.40
N ARG A 241 -4.30 -25.69 19.86
CA ARG A 241 -5.68 -25.25 19.58
C ARG A 241 -5.99 -23.89 20.21
N ALA A 242 -5.57 -23.65 21.46
CA ALA A 242 -5.78 -22.34 22.10
C ALA A 242 -5.07 -21.20 21.35
N ILE A 243 -3.82 -21.44 20.92
CA ILE A 243 -3.05 -20.48 20.11
C ILE A 243 -3.71 -20.27 18.74
N ALA A 244 -4.14 -21.35 18.07
CA ALA A 244 -4.84 -21.26 16.79
C ALA A 244 -6.14 -20.45 16.90
N SER A 245 -6.95 -20.66 17.94
CA SER A 245 -8.15 -19.85 18.18
C SER A 245 -7.84 -18.38 18.45
N ALA A 246 -6.73 -18.07 19.12
CA ALA A 246 -6.28 -16.69 19.29
C ALA A 246 -5.79 -16.08 17.95
N GLN A 247 -5.15 -16.88 17.08
CA GLN A 247 -4.75 -16.45 15.74
C GLN A 247 -5.95 -16.22 14.81
N ASP A 248 -7.01 -17.04 14.90
CA ASP A 248 -8.25 -16.82 14.14
C ASP A 248 -8.92 -15.49 14.51
N LEU A 249 -8.87 -15.08 15.77
CA LEU A 249 -9.34 -13.77 16.22
C LEU A 249 -8.53 -12.61 15.61
N ILE A 250 -7.31 -12.87 15.14
CA ILE A 250 -6.44 -11.89 14.47
C ILE A 250 -6.68 -11.93 12.93
N ILE A 251 -6.94 -13.10 12.35
CA ILE A 251 -7.00 -13.30 10.89
C ILE A 251 -8.38 -12.94 10.29
N VAL A 252 -9.49 -13.26 10.96
CA VAL A 252 -10.85 -13.06 10.42
C VAL A 252 -11.16 -11.58 10.11
N ARG A 253 -10.46 -10.63 10.74
CA ARG A 253 -10.64 -9.19 10.50
C ARG A 253 -9.80 -8.60 9.35
N ASN A 254 -8.82 -9.34 8.80
CA ASN A 254 -7.95 -8.83 7.73
C ASN A 254 -8.47 -9.11 6.31
N ALA A 255 -9.33 -10.13 6.13
CA ALA A 255 -9.81 -10.53 4.80
C ALA A 255 -10.87 -9.59 4.18
N ALA A 256 -11.53 -8.75 4.99
CA ALA A 256 -12.65 -7.89 4.54
C ALA A 256 -12.24 -6.45 4.16
N GLY A 257 -10.94 -6.13 4.15
CA GLY A 257 -10.43 -4.86 3.60
C GLY A 257 -10.89 -3.58 4.31
N ARG A 258 -11.58 -3.64 5.45
CA ARG A 258 -11.89 -2.45 6.28
C ARG A 258 -11.86 -2.71 7.79
N SER A 259 -11.12 -1.79 8.41
CA SER A 259 -11.04 -1.38 9.80
C SER A 259 -10.12 -2.19 10.73
N ASN A 260 -9.17 -1.41 11.24
CA ASN A 260 -8.21 -1.58 12.33
C ASN A 260 -8.88 -1.94 13.69
N GLU A 261 -9.97 -2.70 13.68
CA GLU A 261 -10.64 -3.10 14.92
C GLU A 261 -9.81 -4.19 15.59
N MET A 262 -8.95 -3.78 16.50
CA MET A 262 -8.19 -4.68 17.36
C MET A 262 -9.14 -5.44 18.31
N THR A 263 -8.82 -6.68 18.62
CA THR A 263 -9.66 -7.56 19.46
C THR A 263 -9.58 -7.09 20.91
N SER A 264 -10.74 -6.93 21.56
CA SER A 264 -10.79 -6.53 22.97
C SER A 264 -10.32 -7.66 23.88
N ILE A 265 -9.74 -7.31 25.03
CA ILE A 265 -9.36 -8.29 26.07
C ILE A 265 -10.55 -9.15 26.47
N ARG A 266 -11.76 -8.55 26.55
CA ARG A 266 -13.00 -9.26 26.85
C ARG A 266 -13.29 -10.36 25.84
N THR A 267 -13.14 -10.09 24.55
CA THR A 267 -13.35 -11.08 23.48
C THR A 267 -12.35 -12.22 23.61
N LEU A 268 -11.07 -11.91 23.83
CA LEU A 268 -10.02 -12.91 24.02
C LEU A 268 -10.34 -13.85 25.19
N LEU A 269 -10.62 -13.29 26.36
CA LEU A 269 -10.92 -14.06 27.57
C LEU A 269 -12.20 -14.90 27.41
N ALA A 270 -13.24 -14.34 26.78
CA ALA A 270 -14.47 -15.07 26.50
C ALA A 270 -14.22 -16.29 25.59
N THR A 271 -13.37 -16.16 24.56
CA THR A 271 -13.02 -17.29 23.67
C THR A 271 -12.25 -18.38 24.42
N ILE A 272 -11.32 -18.01 25.30
CA ILE A 272 -10.50 -18.98 26.06
C ILE A 272 -11.32 -19.70 27.12
N LEU A 273 -12.21 -18.97 27.81
CA LEU A 273 -12.92 -19.46 28.99
C LEU A 273 -14.32 -20.02 28.66
N GLY A 274 -14.86 -19.74 27.47
CA GLY A 274 -16.13 -20.27 27.00
C GLY A 274 -16.24 -21.80 27.11
N PRO A 275 -15.25 -22.58 26.63
CA PRO A 275 -15.22 -24.03 26.80
C PRO A 275 -15.19 -24.53 28.25
N LEU A 276 -14.89 -23.65 29.21
CA LEU A 276 -14.81 -23.95 30.64
C LEU A 276 -16.06 -23.48 31.42
N GLY A 277 -17.09 -23.01 30.71
CA GLY A 277 -18.38 -22.62 31.28
C GLY A 277 -18.53 -21.12 31.57
N TYR A 278 -17.69 -20.26 30.97
CA TYR A 278 -17.96 -18.83 30.95
C TYR A 278 -19.23 -18.53 30.12
N GLY A 279 -20.23 -17.91 30.75
CA GLY A 279 -21.54 -17.66 30.16
C GLY A 279 -22.60 -18.72 30.46
N ASP A 280 -22.24 -19.78 31.20
CA ASP A 280 -23.20 -20.78 31.68
C ASP A 280 -24.02 -20.24 32.87
N ALA A 281 -25.16 -20.87 33.14
CA ALA A 281 -26.10 -20.46 34.19
C ALA A 281 -25.51 -20.47 35.62
N ASP A 282 -24.39 -21.15 35.82
CA ASP A 282 -23.74 -21.35 37.12
C ASP A 282 -22.80 -20.18 37.52
N ASP A 283 -22.54 -19.24 36.60
CA ASP A 283 -21.78 -17.98 36.77
C ASP A 283 -20.48 -18.12 37.59
N ARG A 284 -19.75 -19.21 37.34
CA ARG A 284 -18.52 -19.55 38.06
C ARG A 284 -17.30 -18.76 37.59
N ILE A 285 -17.38 -18.15 36.40
CA ILE A 285 -16.31 -17.37 35.79
C ILE A 285 -16.82 -15.95 35.52
N CYS A 286 -16.23 -14.95 36.18
CA CYS A 286 -16.63 -13.55 36.06
C CYS A 286 -15.53 -12.71 35.39
N LEU A 287 -15.91 -11.87 34.40
CA LEU A 287 -15.01 -10.98 33.69
C LEU A 287 -15.37 -9.51 33.91
N LYS A 288 -14.51 -8.75 34.60
CA LYS A 288 -14.69 -7.31 34.83
C LYS A 288 -13.54 -6.52 34.21
N GLY A 289 -13.89 -5.42 33.57
CA GLY A 289 -12.91 -4.58 32.89
C GLY A 289 -13.56 -3.91 31.70
N GLU A 290 -12.93 -2.83 31.25
CA GLU A 290 -13.49 -1.99 30.20
C GLU A 290 -13.14 -2.55 28.80
N GLY A 291 -13.34 -1.73 27.77
CA GLY A 291 -13.15 -2.10 26.37
C GLY A 291 -11.70 -2.09 25.88
N GLN A 292 -10.70 -2.17 26.77
CA GLN A 292 -9.28 -2.10 26.40
C GLN A 292 -8.93 -3.12 25.30
N ARG A 293 -8.10 -2.66 24.38
CA ARG A 293 -7.56 -3.45 23.26
C ARG A 293 -6.05 -3.50 23.41
N VAL A 294 -5.46 -4.59 22.91
CA VAL A 294 -4.02 -4.80 22.92
C VAL A 294 -3.54 -5.23 21.54
N ASP A 295 -2.25 -5.01 21.27
CA ASP A 295 -1.62 -5.39 20.01
C ASP A 295 -1.64 -6.92 19.76
N ALA A 296 -1.40 -7.34 18.52
CA ALA A 296 -1.50 -8.76 18.11
C ALA A 296 -0.48 -9.69 18.82
N GLN A 297 0.71 -9.18 19.18
CA GLN A 297 1.72 -9.95 19.91
C GLN A 297 1.25 -10.18 21.35
N SER A 298 0.73 -9.14 21.99
CA SER A 298 0.12 -9.17 23.32
C SER A 298 -1.11 -10.09 23.37
N ILE A 299 -1.98 -10.09 22.35
CA ILE A 299 -3.10 -11.04 22.26
C ILE A 299 -2.62 -12.49 22.31
N SER A 300 -1.63 -12.84 21.47
CA SER A 300 -1.15 -14.22 21.37
C SER A 300 -0.50 -14.68 22.69
N GLY A 301 0.30 -13.81 23.32
CA GLY A 301 0.93 -14.11 24.59
C GLY A 301 -0.07 -14.23 25.74
N LEU A 302 -1.00 -13.28 25.86
CA LEU A 302 -2.09 -13.34 26.85
C LEU A 302 -2.96 -14.58 26.67
N ALA A 303 -3.24 -14.97 25.42
CA ALA A 303 -4.04 -16.17 25.14
C ALA A 303 -3.42 -17.40 25.79
N MET A 304 -2.11 -17.53 25.66
CA MET A 304 -1.37 -18.64 26.23
C MET A 304 -1.35 -18.57 27.76
N VAL A 305 -1.07 -17.39 28.33
CA VAL A 305 -1.02 -17.23 29.80
C VAL A 305 -2.36 -17.57 30.44
N PHE A 306 -3.46 -17.01 29.94
CA PHE A 306 -4.79 -17.27 30.49
C PHE A 306 -5.26 -18.70 30.23
N HIS A 307 -4.86 -19.33 29.13
CA HIS A 307 -5.14 -20.76 28.91
C HIS A 307 -4.44 -21.65 29.93
N GLU A 308 -3.20 -21.34 30.30
CA GLU A 308 -2.49 -22.07 31.37
C GLU A 308 -3.15 -21.87 32.74
N LEU A 309 -3.49 -20.63 33.10
CA LEU A 309 -4.18 -20.33 34.36
C LEU A 309 -5.51 -21.07 34.45
N ALA A 310 -6.29 -21.07 33.37
CA ALA A 310 -7.58 -21.76 33.33
C ALA A 310 -7.43 -23.28 33.39
N THR A 311 -6.41 -23.84 32.75
CA THR A 311 -6.08 -25.27 32.84
C THR A 311 -5.64 -25.65 34.26
N ASN A 312 -4.91 -24.79 34.95
CA ASN A 312 -4.52 -25.02 36.35
C ASN A 312 -5.73 -24.96 37.27
N ALA A 313 -6.62 -23.99 37.09
CA ALA A 313 -7.83 -23.87 37.88
C ALA A 313 -8.73 -25.11 37.79
N THR A 314 -8.83 -25.73 36.61
CA THR A 314 -9.66 -26.95 36.40
C THR A 314 -9.02 -28.23 36.93
N LYS A 315 -7.69 -28.28 37.05
CA LYS A 315 -6.98 -29.48 37.52
C LYS A 315 -6.64 -29.45 39.00
N TYR A 316 -6.30 -28.28 39.51
CA TYR A 316 -5.70 -28.11 40.83
C TYR A 316 -6.32 -26.98 41.65
N GLY A 317 -7.13 -26.10 41.03
CA GLY A 317 -7.62 -24.87 41.65
C GLY A 317 -9.14 -24.80 41.76
N ALA A 318 -9.68 -23.58 41.72
CA ALA A 318 -11.09 -23.31 42.04
C ALA A 318 -12.12 -23.96 41.11
N LEU A 319 -11.73 -24.43 39.92
CA LEU A 319 -12.66 -25.07 39.00
C LEU A 319 -12.76 -26.59 39.18
N THR A 320 -12.03 -27.17 40.15
CA THR A 320 -12.14 -28.58 40.53
C THR A 320 -13.41 -28.88 41.34
N ASP A 321 -13.74 -28.01 42.31
CA ASP A 321 -14.91 -28.15 43.18
C ASP A 321 -16.13 -27.45 42.59
N ALA A 322 -17.34 -27.99 42.79
CA ALA A 322 -18.57 -27.41 42.22
C ALA A 322 -18.88 -25.97 42.69
N GLY A 323 -18.37 -25.57 43.87
CA GLY A 323 -18.61 -24.23 44.45
C GLY A 323 -17.54 -23.18 44.14
N GLY A 324 -16.42 -23.57 43.54
CA GLY A 324 -15.31 -22.64 43.34
C GLY A 324 -15.51 -21.71 42.14
N LYS A 325 -14.92 -20.52 42.23
CA LYS A 325 -15.13 -19.41 41.29
C LYS A 325 -13.81 -18.81 40.84
N VAL A 326 -13.80 -18.30 39.62
CA VAL A 326 -12.69 -17.55 39.02
C VAL A 326 -13.20 -16.16 38.65
N SER A 327 -12.49 -15.12 39.06
CA SER A 327 -12.72 -13.75 38.61
C SER A 327 -11.48 -13.22 37.91
N ILE A 328 -11.67 -12.63 36.73
CA ILE A 328 -10.63 -11.89 36.03
C ILE A 328 -11.04 -10.43 35.94
N GLU A 329 -10.19 -9.55 36.47
CA GLU A 329 -10.39 -8.11 36.46
C GLU A 329 -9.24 -7.42 35.72
N TRP A 330 -9.52 -6.41 34.88
CA TRP A 330 -8.47 -5.62 34.23
C TRP A 330 -8.82 -4.14 34.12
N HIS A 331 -7.81 -3.28 34.24
CA HIS A 331 -7.94 -1.84 34.06
C HIS A 331 -6.58 -1.21 33.71
N THR A 332 -6.60 -0.02 33.11
CA THR A 332 -5.38 0.75 32.81
C THR A 332 -4.94 1.55 34.05
N THR A 333 -3.63 1.60 34.30
CA THR A 333 -2.97 2.44 35.31
C THR A 333 -1.81 3.21 34.67
N PRO A 334 -1.19 4.19 35.37
CA PRO A 334 0.01 4.86 34.87
C PRO A 334 1.19 3.91 34.58
N GLU A 335 1.26 2.78 35.29
CA GLU A 335 2.31 1.77 35.15
C GLU A 335 2.05 0.81 33.98
N GLY A 336 0.82 0.74 33.47
CA GLY A 336 0.46 -0.13 32.36
C GLY A 336 -0.96 -0.68 32.45
N LEU A 337 -1.22 -1.76 31.72
CA LEU A 337 -2.48 -2.50 31.84
C LEU A 337 -2.32 -3.57 32.91
N LEU A 338 -3.08 -3.40 34.00
CA LEU A 338 -3.12 -4.35 35.11
C LEU A 338 -4.22 -5.38 34.86
N MET A 339 -3.86 -6.66 34.96
CA MET A 339 -4.79 -7.79 34.87
C MET A 339 -4.65 -8.68 36.10
N GLN A 340 -5.77 -9.01 36.73
CA GLN A 340 -5.83 -9.80 37.95
C GLN A 340 -6.67 -11.04 37.74
N TRP A 341 -6.09 -12.21 37.98
CA TRP A 341 -6.78 -13.49 38.07
C TRP A 341 -6.93 -13.85 39.55
N ALA A 342 -8.14 -14.16 39.99
CA ALA A 342 -8.38 -14.60 41.36
C ALA A 342 -9.28 -15.84 41.40
N GLU A 343 -8.81 -16.85 42.11
CA GLU A 343 -9.51 -18.09 42.39
C GLU A 343 -10.04 -18.07 43.82
N ASN A 344 -11.29 -18.50 44.02
CA ASN A 344 -11.92 -18.57 45.34
C ASN A 344 -12.74 -19.85 45.49
N GLY A 345 -12.79 -20.39 46.72
CA GLY A 345 -13.67 -21.52 47.04
C GLY A 345 -13.27 -22.84 46.39
N GLY A 346 -12.00 -22.96 46.03
CA GLY A 346 -11.36 -24.20 45.59
C GLY A 346 -10.66 -24.95 46.73
N PRO A 347 -9.97 -26.06 46.41
CA PRO A 347 -9.11 -26.75 47.36
C PRO A 347 -7.97 -25.84 47.81
N GLN A 348 -7.42 -26.10 48.99
CA GLN A 348 -6.30 -25.32 49.52
C GLN A 348 -5.10 -25.41 48.57
N THR A 349 -4.74 -24.29 47.96
CA THR A 349 -3.62 -24.21 47.01
C THR A 349 -2.36 -23.72 47.73
N THR A 350 -1.30 -24.55 47.73
CA THR A 350 0.04 -24.13 48.16
C THR A 350 0.93 -23.92 46.94
N ALA A 351 1.95 -23.06 47.09
CA ALA A 351 2.95 -22.90 46.04
C ALA A 351 3.54 -24.26 45.64
N PRO A 352 3.66 -24.56 44.34
CA PRO A 352 4.17 -25.86 43.90
C PRO A 352 5.65 -25.99 44.28
N GLU A 353 6.02 -27.13 44.89
CA GLU A 353 7.43 -27.44 45.24
C GLU A 353 8.34 -27.53 44.02
N VAL A 354 7.77 -27.86 42.86
CA VAL A 354 8.46 -27.96 41.57
C VAL A 354 7.75 -27.05 40.57
N GLN A 355 8.47 -26.06 40.03
CA GLN A 355 7.99 -25.30 38.89
C GLN A 355 7.76 -26.25 37.71
N ASN A 356 6.50 -26.43 37.36
CA ASN A 356 6.07 -27.23 36.23
C ASN A 356 6.15 -26.42 34.93
N PHE A 357 5.94 -27.11 33.82
CA PHE A 357 6.05 -26.53 32.47
C PHE A 357 5.22 -25.25 32.28
N GLY A 358 3.97 -25.24 32.76
CA GLY A 358 3.07 -24.08 32.63
C GLY A 358 3.68 -22.81 33.19
N THR A 359 4.24 -22.86 34.41
CA THR A 359 4.93 -21.71 35.02
C THR A 359 6.14 -21.20 34.23
N ARG A 360 6.96 -22.09 33.62
CA ARG A 360 8.14 -21.68 32.84
C ARG A 360 7.76 -21.04 31.50
N LEU A 361 6.75 -21.58 30.84
CA LEU A 361 6.24 -21.04 29.58
C LEU A 361 5.59 -19.68 29.79
N VAL A 362 4.76 -19.55 30.84
CA VAL A 362 4.19 -18.27 31.26
C VAL A 362 5.30 -17.25 31.54
N ALA A 363 6.33 -17.61 32.31
CA ALA A 363 7.46 -16.71 32.59
C ALA A 363 8.20 -16.27 31.31
N SER A 364 8.47 -17.20 30.38
CA SER A 364 9.12 -16.87 29.11
C SER A 364 8.28 -15.93 28.25
N THR A 365 6.96 -16.10 28.22
CA THR A 365 6.07 -15.26 27.43
C THR A 365 5.84 -13.90 28.05
N ILE A 366 5.68 -13.83 29.37
CA ILE A 366 5.65 -12.57 30.10
C ILE A 366 6.92 -11.76 29.81
N SER A 367 8.10 -12.39 29.81
CA SER A 367 9.36 -11.73 29.44
C SER A 367 9.36 -11.24 27.98
N GLN A 368 8.85 -12.03 27.03
CA GLN A 368 8.75 -11.61 25.62
C GLN A 368 7.79 -10.45 25.38
N LEU A 369 6.76 -10.32 26.22
CA LEU A 369 5.82 -9.20 26.21
C LEU A 369 6.37 -7.95 26.91
N GLY A 370 7.55 -8.04 27.55
CA GLY A 370 8.05 -6.98 28.43
C GLY A 370 7.15 -6.76 29.65
N ALA A 371 6.36 -7.76 30.02
CA ALA A 371 5.39 -7.71 31.10
C ALA A 371 5.99 -8.22 32.42
N GLU A 372 5.27 -7.97 33.50
CA GLU A 372 5.56 -8.52 34.83
C GLU A 372 4.43 -9.45 35.29
N ILE A 373 4.76 -10.46 36.10
CA ILE A 373 3.79 -11.39 36.66
C ILE A 373 4.12 -11.76 38.10
N ASP A 374 3.14 -11.63 38.98
CA ASP A 374 3.24 -11.95 40.41
C ASP A 374 2.19 -12.98 40.82
N TYR A 375 2.57 -13.89 41.74
CA TYR A 375 1.71 -14.94 42.25
C TYR A 375 1.56 -14.81 43.77
N GLU A 376 0.33 -14.77 44.26
CA GLU A 376 -0.02 -14.82 45.69
C GLU A 376 -0.83 -16.09 45.95
N TRP A 377 -0.22 -17.07 46.62
CA TRP A 377 -0.87 -18.32 47.02
C TRP A 377 -1.56 -18.12 48.38
N ARG A 378 -2.89 -18.16 48.40
CA ARG A 378 -3.68 -17.98 49.62
C ARG A 378 -4.40 -19.27 49.98
N ALA A 379 -4.89 -19.34 51.23
CA ALA A 379 -5.65 -20.48 51.71
C ALA A 379 -7.01 -20.64 50.99
N ASP A 380 -7.58 -19.53 50.51
CA ASP A 380 -8.85 -19.45 49.79
C ASP A 380 -8.73 -19.57 48.26
N GLY A 381 -7.50 -19.54 47.73
CA GLY A 381 -7.18 -19.77 46.32
C GLY A 381 -5.96 -18.99 45.82
N LEU A 382 -5.67 -19.13 44.52
CA LEU A 382 -4.58 -18.45 43.84
C LEU A 382 -4.99 -17.03 43.39
N ARG A 383 -4.10 -16.05 43.57
CA ARG A 383 -4.17 -14.76 42.89
C ARG A 383 -2.95 -14.54 42.01
N VAL A 384 -3.17 -14.06 40.79
CA VAL A 384 -2.11 -13.72 39.84
C VAL A 384 -2.33 -12.32 39.34
N GLN A 385 -1.28 -11.50 39.37
CA GLN A 385 -1.27 -10.16 38.82
C GLN A 385 -0.33 -10.14 37.62
N ILE A 386 -0.80 -9.61 36.49
CA ILE A 386 -0.03 -9.42 35.27
C ILE A 386 -0.05 -7.93 34.94
N THR A 387 1.12 -7.33 34.71
CA THR A 387 1.25 -5.93 34.31
C THR A 387 1.87 -5.86 32.93
N LEU A 388 1.09 -5.41 31.94
CA LEU A 388 1.56 -5.19 30.57
C LEU A 388 2.02 -3.73 30.39
N PRO A 389 3.07 -3.46 29.60
CA PRO A 389 3.48 -2.10 29.28
C PRO A 389 2.34 -1.30 28.63
N LEU A 390 2.27 0.00 28.92
CA LEU A 390 1.25 0.87 28.31
C LEU A 390 1.35 0.90 26.78
N ALA A 391 2.55 0.72 26.22
CA ALA A 391 2.78 0.63 24.78
C ALA A 391 2.06 -0.55 24.10
N SER A 392 1.66 -1.56 24.87
CA SER A 392 0.89 -2.71 24.38
C SER A 392 -0.61 -2.43 24.33
N VAL A 393 -1.08 -1.38 25.00
CA VAL A 393 -2.49 -0.95 24.99
C VAL A 393 -2.71 -0.04 23.79
N VAL A 394 -3.77 -0.33 23.04
CA VAL A 394 -4.14 0.46 21.87
C VAL A 394 -5.51 1.08 22.09
N GLU A 395 -5.64 2.38 21.78
CA GLU A 395 -6.91 3.13 21.86
C GLU A 395 -7.97 2.60 20.88
#